data_AF-A0A1R0Y4N3-F1
#
_entry.id   AF-A0A1R0Y4N3-F1
#
_cell.length_a   1.000
_cell.length_b   1.000
_cell.length_c   1.000
_cell.angle_alpha   90.00
_cell.angle_beta   90.00
_cell.angle_gamma   90.00
#
_symmetry.space_group_name_H-M   'P 1'
#
loop_
_entity.id
_entity.type
_entity.pdbx_description
1 polymer ?
#
loop_
_entity_poly.entity_id
_entity_poly.type
_entity_poly.pdbx_seq_one_letter_code
_entity_poly.pdbx_strand_id
1 'polypeptide(L)'
;MEWKDSYDIGVEKIDCQHRQLLAKLNEFFDACSKQQGKEKIEETLKFLKEYTIEHFSNEEQLMEEIDFPELAEHRQTHADFVKAVLELEETIKTKGVSVLSTIKLNRTLTDWLLNHINKCDKLIGECMATRDRAV
;
A
#
# COMPACT_ATOMS: atom_id res chain seq x y z
N MET A 1 2.06 -9.27 10.57
CA MET A 1 0.59 -9.30 10.50
C MET A 1 0.20 -10.29 9.41
N GLU A 2 -0.82 -11.10 9.61
CA GLU A 2 -1.23 -12.09 8.60
C GLU A 2 -2.34 -11.52 7.70
N TRP A 3 -2.32 -11.91 6.42
CA TRP A 3 -3.40 -11.59 5.49
C TRP A 3 -4.68 -12.30 5.95
N LYS A 4 -5.83 -11.66 5.71
CA LYS A 4 -7.15 -12.23 5.97
C LYS A 4 -7.95 -12.13 4.69
N ASP A 5 -8.69 -13.18 4.35
CA ASP A 5 -9.56 -13.23 3.16
C ASP A 5 -10.59 -12.07 3.14
N SER A 6 -10.92 -11.51 4.31
CA SER A 6 -11.77 -10.32 4.42
C SER A 6 -11.17 -9.05 3.79
N TYR A 7 -9.88 -9.05 3.45
CA TYR A 7 -9.19 -7.96 2.76
C TYR A 7 -9.24 -8.11 1.24
N ASP A 8 -9.60 -9.29 0.73
CA ASP A 8 -9.76 -9.46 -0.71
C ASP A 8 -10.93 -8.61 -1.20
N ILE A 9 -10.71 -7.90 -2.30
CA ILE A 9 -11.71 -7.08 -2.99
C ILE A 9 -12.39 -7.85 -4.12
N GLY A 10 -11.92 -9.06 -4.43
CA GLY A 10 -12.48 -9.92 -5.48
C GLY A 10 -11.89 -9.69 -6.86
N VAL A 11 -10.80 -8.92 -6.95
CA VAL A 11 -10.03 -8.69 -8.18
C VAL A 11 -8.68 -9.37 -7.99
N GLU A 12 -8.54 -10.59 -8.51
CA GLU A 12 -7.40 -11.48 -8.21
C GLU A 12 -6.02 -10.82 -8.39
N LYS A 13 -5.87 -9.99 -9.45
CA LYS A 13 -4.64 -9.25 -9.73
C LYS A 13 -4.33 -8.24 -8.60
N ILE A 14 -5.32 -7.48 -8.14
CA ILE A 14 -5.18 -6.48 -7.08
C ILE A 14 -4.98 -7.17 -5.72
N ASP A 15 -5.77 -8.21 -5.44
CA ASP A 15 -5.65 -8.99 -4.19
C ASP A 15 -4.24 -9.59 -4.04
N CYS A 16 -3.67 -10.09 -5.14
CA CYS A 16 -2.28 -10.55 -5.17
C CYS A 16 -1.31 -9.41 -4.86
N GLN A 17 -1.55 -8.22 -5.41
CA GLN A 17 -0.69 -7.08 -5.17
C GLN A 17 -0.72 -6.59 -3.72
N HIS A 18 -1.91 -6.51 -3.11
CA HIS A 18 -2.06 -6.16 -1.70
C HIS A 18 -1.38 -7.16 -0.77
N ARG A 19 -1.51 -8.47 -1.06
CA ARG A 19 -0.82 -9.52 -0.30
C ARG A 19 0.69 -9.36 -0.33
N GLN A 20 1.26 -9.07 -1.51
CA GLN A 20 2.69 -8.82 -1.66
C GLN A 20 3.14 -7.56 -0.90
N LEU A 21 2.33 -6.49 -0.94
CA LEU A 21 2.63 -5.25 -0.23
C LEU A 21 2.62 -5.46 1.29
N LEU A 22 1.63 -6.18 1.83
CA LEU A 22 1.58 -6.51 3.27
C LEU A 22 2.77 -7.40 3.69
N ALA A 23 3.13 -8.40 2.88
CA ALA A 23 4.29 -9.24 3.15
C ALA A 23 5.58 -8.41 3.24
N LYS A 24 5.73 -7.41 2.37
CA LYS A 24 6.91 -6.53 2.34
C LYS A 24 6.94 -5.55 3.50
N LEU A 25 5.78 -5.04 3.94
CA LEU A 25 5.68 -4.26 5.19
C LEU A 25 6.03 -5.12 6.42
N ASN A 26 5.65 -6.39 6.44
CA ASN A 26 6.05 -7.30 7.51
C ASN A 26 7.57 -7.55 7.51
N GLU A 27 8.17 -7.82 6.35
CA GLU A 27 9.63 -7.96 6.21
C GLU A 27 10.36 -6.71 6.70
N PHE A 28 9.85 -5.52 6.35
CA PHE A 28 10.38 -4.25 6.82
C PHE A 28 10.39 -4.14 8.34
N PHE A 29 9.25 -4.43 8.97
CA PHE A 29 9.10 -4.38 10.42
C PHE A 29 10.05 -5.34 11.13
N ASP A 30 10.16 -6.56 10.60
CA ASP A 30 11.05 -7.60 11.12
C ASP A 30 12.52 -7.18 11.04
N ALA A 31 12.92 -6.60 9.90
CA ALA A 31 14.28 -6.10 9.69
C ALA A 31 14.62 -5.05 10.73
N CYS A 32 13.72 -4.10 10.96
CA CYS A 32 13.95 -3.01 11.89
C CYS A 32 13.93 -3.46 13.34
N SER A 33 13.03 -4.39 13.69
CA SER A 33 12.94 -4.95 15.05
C SER A 33 14.20 -5.74 15.42
N LYS A 34 14.81 -6.41 14.44
CA LYS A 34 16.07 -7.15 14.60
C LYS A 34 17.31 -6.25 14.50
N GLN A 35 17.15 -4.92 14.42
CA GLN A 35 18.22 -3.96 14.15
C GLN A 35 19.05 -4.35 12.92
N GLN A 36 18.42 -4.98 11.92
CA GLN A 36 19.07 -5.20 10.64
C GLN A 36 19.46 -3.84 10.06
N GLY A 37 20.65 -3.78 9.48
CA GLY A 37 21.32 -2.53 9.15
C GLY A 37 20.50 -1.60 8.24
N LYS A 38 20.93 -0.33 8.21
CA LYS A 38 20.39 0.74 7.36
C LYS A 38 20.09 0.31 5.92
N GLU A 39 20.91 -0.56 5.34
CA GLU A 39 20.77 -1.08 3.98
C GLU A 39 19.44 -1.81 3.74
N LYS A 40 18.97 -2.64 4.70
CA LYS A 40 17.72 -3.39 4.54
C LYS A 40 16.50 -2.47 4.57
N ILE A 41 16.61 -1.38 5.33
CA ILE A 41 15.59 -0.33 5.41
C ILE A 41 15.51 0.44 4.11
N GLU A 42 16.66 0.86 3.56
CA GLU A 42 16.72 1.54 2.27
C GLU A 42 16.19 0.67 1.13
N GLU A 43 16.55 -0.62 1.12
CA GLU A 43 16.01 -1.60 0.16
C GLU A 43 14.49 -1.68 0.22
N THR A 44 13.93 -1.74 1.43
CA THR A 44 12.48 -1.85 1.60
C THR A 44 11.75 -0.56 1.23
N LEU A 45 12.32 0.60 1.55
CA LEU A 45 11.73 1.89 1.14
C LEU A 45 11.74 2.07 -0.37
N LYS A 46 12.83 1.65 -1.01
CA LYS A 46 12.91 1.62 -2.48
C LYS A 46 11.84 0.70 -3.07
N PHE A 47 11.69 -0.50 -2.51
CA PHE A 47 10.64 -1.42 -2.92
C PHE A 47 9.25 -0.79 -2.75
N LEU A 48 8.94 -0.23 -1.58
CA LEU A 48 7.63 0.37 -1.31
C LEU A 48 7.32 1.45 -2.33
N LYS A 49 8.27 2.34 -2.63
CA LYS A 49 8.09 3.41 -3.60
C LYS A 49 7.85 2.89 -5.03
N GLU A 50 8.66 1.94 -5.48
CA GLU A 50 8.53 1.40 -6.85
C GLU A 50 7.23 0.60 -7.01
N TYR A 51 6.95 -0.25 -6.02
CA TYR A 51 5.82 -1.15 -6.05
C TYR A 51 4.48 -0.42 -5.86
N THR A 52 4.41 0.62 -5.03
CA THR A 52 3.15 1.37 -4.86
C THR A 52 2.81 2.18 -6.11
N ILE A 53 3.80 2.71 -6.83
CA ILE A 53 3.56 3.37 -8.13
C ILE A 53 2.94 2.38 -9.13
N GLU A 54 3.51 1.18 -9.24
CA GLU A 54 2.97 0.16 -10.14
C GLU A 54 1.57 -0.29 -9.70
N HIS A 55 1.38 -0.56 -8.41
CA HIS A 55 0.11 -0.99 -7.85
C HIS A 55 -0.99 0.05 -8.07
N PHE A 56 -0.75 1.30 -7.68
CA PHE A 56 -1.69 2.41 -7.86
C PHE A 56 -2.00 2.65 -9.33
N SER A 57 -1.01 2.56 -10.22
CA SER A 57 -1.25 2.67 -11.65
C SER A 57 -2.16 1.56 -12.19
N ASN A 58 -2.05 0.33 -11.66
CA ASN A 58 -2.92 -0.77 -12.06
C ASN A 58 -4.36 -0.57 -11.57
N GLU A 59 -4.54 -0.10 -10.33
CA GLU A 59 -5.86 0.20 -9.79
C GLU A 59 -6.51 1.36 -10.54
N GLU A 60 -5.78 2.46 -10.75
CA GLU A 60 -6.30 3.63 -11.47
C GLU A 60 -6.67 3.30 -12.91
N GLN A 61 -5.87 2.48 -13.60
CA GLN A 61 -6.21 2.02 -14.95
C GLN A 61 -7.51 1.21 -14.93
N LEU A 62 -7.66 0.27 -13.99
CA LEU A 62 -8.88 -0.50 -13.85
C LEU A 62 -10.10 0.40 -13.55
N MET A 63 -9.91 1.38 -12.68
CA MET A 63 -10.94 2.35 -12.32
C MET A 63 -11.36 3.22 -13.52
N GLU A 64 -10.42 3.60 -14.39
CA GLU A 64 -10.72 4.26 -15.66
C GLU A 64 -11.52 3.35 -16.60
N GLU A 65 -11.13 2.08 -16.73
CA GLU A 65 -11.81 1.10 -17.59
C GLU A 65 -13.27 0.83 -17.16
N ILE A 66 -13.59 0.96 -15.87
CA ILE A 66 -14.93 0.73 -15.33
C ILE A 66 -15.74 2.02 -15.10
N ASP A 67 -15.23 3.18 -15.50
CA ASP A 67 -15.81 4.51 -15.25
C ASP A 67 -16.09 4.77 -13.76
N PHE A 68 -15.13 4.45 -12.90
CA PHE A 68 -15.31 4.52 -11.46
C PHE A 68 -15.54 5.98 -10.98
N PRO A 69 -16.66 6.29 -10.28
CA PRO A 69 -17.05 7.66 -9.96
C PRO A 69 -16.05 8.44 -9.08
N GLU A 70 -15.35 7.77 -8.17
CA GLU A 70 -14.50 8.41 -7.15
C GLU A 70 -13.00 8.34 -7.51
N LEU A 71 -12.66 8.11 -8.78
CA LEU A 71 -11.27 7.98 -9.25
C LEU A 71 -10.37 9.15 -8.83
N ALA A 72 -10.88 10.38 -8.89
CA ALA A 72 -10.10 11.56 -8.53
C ALA A 72 -9.72 11.60 -7.03
N GLU A 73 -10.63 11.19 -6.14
CA GLU A 73 -10.38 11.14 -4.70
C GLU A 73 -9.43 9.99 -4.34
N HIS A 74 -9.58 8.86 -5.03
CA HIS A 74 -8.69 7.70 -4.87
C HIS A 74 -7.25 8.05 -5.28
N ARG A 75 -7.07 8.72 -6.43
CA ARG A 75 -5.78 9.26 -6.90
C ARG A 75 -5.13 10.19 -5.88
N GLN A 76 -5.92 11.05 -5.24
CA GLN A 76 -5.39 11.94 -4.20
C GLN A 76 -4.88 11.14 -3.00
N THR A 77 -5.62 10.11 -2.60
CA THR A 77 -5.23 9.21 -1.51
C THR A 77 -3.92 8.48 -1.82
N HIS A 78 -3.73 8.02 -3.06
CA HIS A 78 -2.46 7.46 -3.54
C HIS A 78 -1.31 8.47 -3.47
N ALA A 79 -1.53 9.69 -3.97
CA ALA A 79 -0.52 10.74 -3.98
C ALA A 79 -0.07 11.11 -2.56
N ASP A 80 -1.00 11.20 -1.62
CA ASP A 80 -0.72 11.49 -0.22
C ASP A 80 0.11 10.38 0.44
N PHE A 81 -0.14 9.12 0.09
CA PHE A 81 0.66 7.99 0.56
C PHE A 81 2.08 8.02 0.03
N VAL A 82 2.26 8.22 -1.28
CA VAL A 82 3.59 8.34 -1.89
C VAL A 82 4.38 9.47 -1.24
N LYS A 83 3.72 10.61 -0.99
CA LYS A 83 4.33 11.75 -0.29
C LYS A 83 4.79 11.37 1.12
N ALA A 84 3.97 10.66 1.90
CA ALA A 84 4.35 10.21 3.25
C ALA A 84 5.56 9.26 3.24
N VAL A 85 5.66 8.38 2.24
CA VAL A 85 6.83 7.49 2.05
C VAL A 85 8.10 8.30 1.74
N LEU A 86 8.00 9.33 0.89
CA LEU A 86 9.15 10.19 0.53
C LEU A 86 9.62 11.05 1.71
N GLU A 87 8.71 11.67 2.47
CA GLU A 87 9.04 12.46 3.67
C GLU A 87 9.77 11.63 4.73
N LEU A 88 9.39 10.35 4.83
CA LEU A 88 10.08 9.41 5.68
C LEU A 88 11.48 9.07 5.14
N GLU A 89 11.61 8.75 3.85
CA GLU A 89 12.91 8.44 3.26
C GLU A 89 13.92 9.57 3.57
N GLU A 90 13.48 10.82 3.44
CA GLU A 90 14.27 12.00 3.82
C GLU A 90 14.58 12.04 5.33
N THR A 91 13.62 11.74 6.18
CA THR A 91 13.81 11.69 7.64
C THR A 91 14.87 10.65 8.03
N ILE A 92 14.84 9.47 7.42
CA ILE A 92 15.81 8.40 7.66
C ILE A 92 17.21 8.79 7.15
N LYS A 93 17.29 9.43 5.98
CA LYS A 93 18.56 9.93 5.43
C LYS A 93 19.20 10.99 6.33
N THR A 94 18.40 11.89 6.91
CA THR A 94 18.90 13.03 7.70
C THR A 94 19.16 12.70 9.16
N LYS A 95 18.28 11.94 9.82
CA LYS A 95 18.34 11.66 11.27
C LYS A 95 18.84 10.25 11.60
N GLY A 96 19.01 9.40 10.59
CA GLY A 96 19.31 7.99 10.78
C GLY A 96 18.07 7.18 11.20
N VAL A 97 18.25 5.87 11.25
CA VAL A 97 17.21 4.94 11.67
C VAL A 97 17.18 4.87 13.20
N SER A 98 15.98 5.02 13.79
CA SER A 98 15.75 4.66 15.19
C SER A 98 14.61 3.64 15.28
N VAL A 99 14.66 2.77 16.27
CA VAL A 99 13.62 1.75 16.53
C VAL A 99 12.24 2.42 16.68
N LEU A 100 12.16 3.56 17.35
CA LEU A 100 10.91 4.32 17.51
C LEU A 100 10.39 4.86 16.17
N SER A 101 11.28 5.43 15.34
CA SER A 101 10.92 5.92 14.01
C SER A 101 10.35 4.79 13.17
N THR A 102 10.94 3.60 13.25
CA THR A 102 10.46 2.47 12.46
C THR A 102 9.14 1.89 12.96
N ILE A 103 8.97 1.70 14.27
CA ILE A 103 7.70 1.18 14.80
C ILE A 103 6.55 2.11 14.41
N LYS A 104 6.75 3.42 14.57
CA LYS A 104 5.76 4.43 14.19
C LYS A 104 5.43 4.34 12.69
N LEU A 105 6.45 4.23 11.86
CA LEU A 105 6.28 4.11 10.42
C LEU A 105 5.53 2.84 10.01
N ASN A 106 5.97 1.68 10.48
CA ASN A 106 5.33 0.42 10.10
C ASN A 106 3.84 0.45 10.43
N ARG A 107 3.51 1.01 11.60
CA ARG A 107 2.13 1.24 12.00
C ARG A 107 1.42 2.18 11.03
N THR A 108 2.00 3.34 10.70
CA THR A 108 1.40 4.27 9.72
C THR A 108 1.16 3.62 8.36
N LEU A 109 2.12 2.87 7.82
CA LEU A 109 1.99 2.22 6.52
C LEU A 109 0.96 1.09 6.55
N THR A 110 1.00 0.25 7.58
CA THR A 110 0.05 -0.86 7.73
C THR A 110 -1.37 -0.36 7.98
N ASP A 111 -1.53 0.64 8.86
CA ASP A 111 -2.83 1.24 9.17
C ASP A 111 -3.41 1.96 7.95
N TRP A 112 -2.55 2.61 7.14
CA TRP A 112 -2.97 3.23 5.88
C TRP A 112 -3.40 2.16 4.88
N LEU A 113 -2.56 1.15 4.62
CA LEU A 113 -2.84 0.09 3.64
C LEU A 113 -4.17 -0.61 3.97
N LEU A 114 -4.35 -1.03 5.22
CA LEU A 114 -5.57 -1.71 5.62
C LEU A 114 -6.80 -0.81 5.57
N ASN A 115 -6.69 0.48 5.93
CA ASN A 115 -7.82 1.39 5.76
C ASN A 115 -8.14 1.63 4.29
N HIS A 116 -7.13 1.81 3.46
CA HIS A 116 -7.28 2.06 2.03
C HIS A 116 -7.98 0.88 1.34
N ILE A 117 -7.48 -0.33 1.55
CA ILE A 117 -8.11 -1.56 1.04
C ILE A 117 -9.57 -1.66 1.47
N ASN A 118 -9.85 -1.45 2.77
CA ASN A 118 -11.19 -1.68 3.29
C ASN A 118 -12.20 -0.57 2.98
N LYS A 119 -11.75 0.66 2.70
CA LYS A 119 -12.63 1.82 2.49
C LYS A 119 -12.68 2.30 1.05
N CYS A 120 -11.59 2.13 0.32
CA CYS A 120 -11.44 2.63 -1.05
C CYS A 120 -11.44 1.43 -2.01
N ASP A 121 -10.47 0.52 -1.92
CA ASP A 121 -10.25 -0.51 -2.95
C ASP A 121 -11.41 -1.52 -3.01
N LYS A 122 -12.07 -1.80 -1.88
CA LYS A 122 -13.30 -2.60 -1.85
C LYS A 122 -14.41 -2.06 -2.75
N LEU A 123 -14.52 -0.75 -2.90
CA LEU A 123 -15.52 -0.14 -3.77
C LEU A 123 -15.26 -0.46 -5.25
N ILE A 124 -13.99 -0.62 -5.65
CA ILE A 124 -13.60 -1.08 -6.98
C ILE A 124 -14.18 -2.48 -7.22
N GLY A 125 -13.97 -3.40 -6.27
CA GLY A 125 -14.51 -4.76 -6.31
C GLY A 125 -16.03 -4.82 -6.37
N GLU A 126 -16.72 -4.00 -5.57
CA GLU A 126 -18.19 -3.90 -5.58
C GLU A 126 -18.72 -3.36 -6.92
N CYS A 127 -18.04 -2.35 -7.50
CA CYS A 127 -18.38 -1.80 -8.79
C CYS A 127 -18.25 -2.85 -9.91
N MET A 128 -17.14 -3.60 -9.92
CA MET A 128 -16.93 -4.70 -10.87
C MET A 128 -17.98 -5.80 -10.73
N ALA A 129 -18.24 -6.26 -9.50
CA ALA A 129 -19.23 -7.31 -9.24
C ALA A 129 -20.66 -6.90 -9.63
N THR A 130 -20.97 -5.60 -9.61
CA THR A 130 -22.26 -5.06 -10.08
C THR A 130 -22.33 -5.03 -11.60
N ARG A 131 -21.23 -4.69 -12.28
CA ARG A 131 -21.14 -4.70 -13.75
C ARG A 131 -21.27 -6.11 -14.31
N ASP A 132 -20.58 -7.09 -13.73
CA ASP A 132 -20.65 -8.50 -14.18
C ASP A 132 -22.05 -9.13 -14.06
N ARG A 133 -22.89 -8.62 -13.15
CA ARG A 133 -24.30 -9.06 -13.01
C ARG A 133 -25.26 -8.34 -13.95
N ALA A 134 -24.84 -7.23 -14.56
CA ALA A 134 -25.64 -6.42 -15.47
C ALA A 134 -25.47 -6.83 -16.95
N VAL A 135 -24.60 -7.81 -17.22
CA VAL A 135 -24.37 -8.44 -18.53
C VAL A 135 -25.01 -9.84 -18.54
#